data_AF-A0A356TMT5-F1
#
_entry.id   AF-A0A356TMT5-F1
#
_cell.length_a   1.000
_cell.length_b   1.000
_cell.length_c   1.000
_cell.angle_alpha   90.00
_cell.angle_beta   90.00
_cell.angle_gamma   90.00
#
_symmetry.space_group_name_H-M   'P 1'
#
loop_
_entity.id
_entity.type
_entity.pdbx_description
1 polymer ?
#
loop_
_entity_poly.entity_id
_entity_poly.type
_entity_poly.pdbx_seq_one_letter_code
_entity_poly.pdbx_strand_id
1 'polypeptide(L)'
;MCAGGACGAAPTTLTYDFEGGMPGGWTPGGTAGWVVDGSRTHGGAMAAHSGAITHSQSSTLTAVFDLSSPAELAFWYTTSTESGFDYLEIWVDGARQGRWAGTLGWTQTTVSLGGAGRHTVEWRYTKDGSVSSG
;
A
#
# COMPACT_ATOMS: atom_id res chain seq x y z
N MET A 1 -29.65 -27.38 12.39
CA MET A 1 -28.65 -28.36 12.85
C MET A 1 -27.80 -28.76 11.66
N CYS A 2 -26.53 -28.36 11.62
CA CYS A 2 -25.61 -28.78 10.55
C CYS A 2 -25.02 -30.14 10.93
N ALA A 3 -25.13 -31.11 10.03
CA ALA A 3 -24.50 -32.42 10.15
C ALA A 3 -23.69 -32.66 8.86
N GLY A 4 -22.39 -32.88 9.00
CA GLY A 4 -21.52 -33.35 7.92
C GLY A 4 -20.78 -32.25 7.14
N GLY A 5 -19.57 -31.93 7.61
CA GLY A 5 -18.38 -31.70 6.78
C GLY A 5 -18.43 -30.66 5.66
N ALA A 6 -17.64 -29.60 5.85
CA ALA A 6 -17.23 -28.59 4.86
C ALA A 6 -18.32 -27.62 4.38
N CYS A 7 -18.63 -26.63 5.21
CA CYS A 7 -18.96 -25.31 4.68
C CYS A 7 -17.68 -24.78 4.03
N GLY A 8 -17.65 -24.70 2.69
CA GLY A 8 -16.48 -24.23 1.94
C GLY A 8 -15.98 -22.91 2.52
N ALA A 9 -14.70 -22.87 2.90
CA ALA A 9 -14.06 -21.63 3.28
C ALA A 9 -14.23 -20.64 2.13
N ALA A 10 -14.90 -19.51 2.38
CA ALA A 10 -14.88 -18.41 1.44
C ALA A 10 -13.42 -18.08 1.09
N PRO A 11 -13.10 -17.72 -0.16
CA PRO A 11 -11.73 -17.38 -0.52
C PRO A 11 -11.22 -16.31 0.45
N THR A 12 -10.16 -16.65 1.19
CA THR A 12 -9.53 -15.80 2.22
C THR A 12 -8.66 -14.69 1.62
N THR A 13 -8.72 -14.50 0.30
CA THR A 13 -7.96 -13.48 -0.43
C THR A 13 -8.84 -12.27 -0.68
N LEU A 14 -8.48 -11.15 -0.06
CA LEU A 14 -9.01 -9.84 -0.41
C LEU A 14 -8.17 -9.25 -1.54
N THR A 15 -8.82 -8.86 -2.63
CA THR A 15 -8.16 -8.23 -3.78
C THR A 15 -8.67 -6.81 -3.95
N TYR A 16 -7.74 -5.86 -4.11
CA TYR A 16 -8.04 -4.46 -4.37
C TYR A 16 -7.30 -4.05 -5.65
N ASP A 17 -8.06 -3.65 -6.68
CA ASP A 17 -7.56 -3.27 -8.01
C ASP A 17 -7.69 -1.77 -8.31
N PHE A 18 -8.35 -1.00 -7.42
CA PHE A 18 -8.60 0.45 -7.54
C PHE A 18 -9.49 0.89 -8.70
N GLU A 19 -10.10 -0.02 -9.47
CA GLU A 19 -10.97 0.33 -10.60
C GLU A 19 -12.26 1.06 -10.17
N GLY A 20 -12.69 0.85 -8.92
CA GLY A 20 -13.81 1.55 -8.30
C GLY A 20 -13.41 2.84 -7.53
N GLY A 21 -12.15 3.26 -7.62
CA GLY A 21 -11.59 4.34 -6.79
C GLY A 21 -10.97 3.84 -5.49
N MET A 22 -10.78 4.74 -4.52
CA MET A 22 -10.18 4.40 -3.23
C MET A 22 -11.13 3.47 -2.44
N PRO A 23 -10.69 2.26 -2.03
CA PRO A 23 -11.56 1.33 -1.30
C PRO A 23 -11.97 1.88 0.06
N GLY A 24 -13.15 1.45 0.54
CA GLY A 24 -13.60 1.78 1.90
C GLY A 24 -12.62 1.26 2.96
N GLY A 25 -12.32 2.09 3.96
CA GLY A 25 -11.34 1.76 5.03
C GLY A 25 -9.90 2.13 4.70
N TRP A 26 -9.63 2.60 3.47
CA TRP A 26 -8.34 3.16 3.08
C TRP A 26 -8.37 4.67 3.24
N THR A 27 -7.49 5.19 4.08
CA THR A 27 -7.48 6.59 4.52
C THR A 27 -6.21 7.28 4.01
N PRO A 28 -6.30 8.14 2.99
CA PRO A 28 -5.17 8.95 2.56
C PRO A 28 -4.87 10.06 3.58
N GLY A 29 -3.59 10.43 3.71
CA GLY A 29 -3.12 11.43 4.67
C GLY A 29 -1.75 12.02 4.32
N GLY A 30 -1.13 12.69 5.29
CA GLY A 30 0.10 13.46 5.08
C GLY A 30 -0.20 14.85 4.51
N THR A 31 0.81 15.48 3.90
CA THR A 31 0.69 16.82 3.32
C THR A 31 -0.20 16.81 2.06
N ALA A 32 -0.05 15.78 1.24
CA ALA A 32 -0.95 15.49 0.13
C ALA A 32 -1.25 13.99 0.14
N GLY A 33 -2.52 13.63 0.31
CA GLY A 33 -2.95 12.23 0.36
C GLY A 33 -2.73 11.47 -0.94
N TRP A 34 -2.74 10.14 -0.86
CA TRP A 34 -2.77 9.30 -2.05
C TRP A 34 -4.09 9.47 -2.79
N VAL A 35 -4.04 9.40 -4.11
CA VAL A 35 -5.20 9.50 -5.00
C VAL A 35 -5.22 8.29 -5.93
N VAL A 36 -6.39 7.97 -6.45
CA VAL A 36 -6.57 6.90 -7.45
C VAL A 36 -6.89 7.56 -8.79
N ASP A 37 -6.07 7.28 -9.80
CA ASP A 37 -6.31 7.74 -11.17
C ASP A 37 -5.74 6.77 -12.23
N GLY A 38 -5.97 7.09 -13.50
CA GLY A 38 -5.49 6.30 -14.63
C GLY A 38 -4.20 6.81 -15.28
N SER A 39 -3.44 7.69 -14.60
CA SER A 39 -2.23 8.30 -15.16
C SER A 39 -1.10 7.29 -15.34
N ARG A 40 -1.01 6.29 -14.45
CA ARG A 40 -0.02 5.21 -14.51
C ARG A 40 -0.54 3.95 -13.83
N THR A 41 -0.90 2.95 -14.62
CA THR A 41 -1.55 1.72 -14.14
C THR A 41 -0.63 0.51 -14.24
N HIS A 42 -0.85 -0.49 -13.39
CA HIS A 42 -0.18 -1.79 -13.48
C HIS A 42 -1.01 -2.79 -14.30
N GLY A 43 -2.31 -2.83 -14.00
CA GLY A 43 -3.33 -3.56 -14.73
C GLY A 43 -4.65 -2.80 -14.58
N GLY A 44 -5.54 -2.91 -15.57
CA GLY A 44 -6.77 -2.12 -15.60
C GLY A 44 -6.55 -0.66 -15.99
N ALA A 45 -7.52 0.19 -15.63
CA ALA A 45 -7.57 1.61 -15.96
C ALA A 45 -7.21 2.54 -14.79
N MET A 46 -7.05 2.03 -13.56
CA MET A 46 -6.79 2.84 -12.37
C MET A 46 -5.66 2.27 -11.49
N ALA A 47 -4.94 3.14 -10.79
CA ALA A 47 -4.02 2.78 -9.72
C ALA A 47 -3.93 3.89 -8.66
N ALA A 48 -3.59 3.53 -7.42
CA ALA A 48 -3.30 4.49 -6.37
C ALA A 48 -1.86 5.02 -6.50
N HIS A 49 -1.68 6.33 -6.42
CA HIS A 49 -0.37 6.96 -6.36
C HIS A 49 -0.32 8.05 -5.29
N SER A 50 0.88 8.35 -4.82
CA SER A 50 1.10 9.43 -3.84
C SER A 50 0.68 10.78 -4.41
N GLY A 51 0.22 11.67 -3.53
CA GLY A 51 0.00 13.06 -3.87
C GLY A 51 1.28 13.77 -4.30
N ALA A 52 1.15 14.85 -5.08
CA ALA A 52 2.27 15.69 -5.44
C ALA A 52 2.78 16.44 -4.19
N ILE A 53 3.97 16.09 -3.74
CA ILE A 53 4.62 16.66 -2.55
C ILE A 53 5.99 17.26 -2.89
N THR A 54 6.39 18.26 -2.11
CA THR A 54 7.69 18.96 -2.19
C THR A 54 8.61 18.56 -1.03
N HIS A 55 9.69 19.30 -0.80
CA HIS A 55 10.73 18.95 0.18
C HIS A 55 10.19 18.83 1.60
N SER A 56 10.71 17.84 2.36
CA SER A 56 10.30 17.58 3.75
C SER A 56 8.80 17.30 3.96
N GLN A 57 8.11 16.85 2.92
CA GLN A 57 6.70 16.48 2.98
C GLN A 57 6.52 14.96 2.87
N SER A 58 5.32 14.50 3.22
CA SER A 58 4.94 13.10 3.09
C SER A 58 3.54 12.94 2.53
N SER A 59 3.32 11.78 1.91
CA SER A 59 2.03 11.31 1.42
C SER A 59 1.79 9.91 1.99
N THR A 60 0.71 9.73 2.74
CA THR A 60 0.39 8.44 3.37
C THR A 60 -0.93 7.88 2.89
N LEU A 61 -1.02 6.56 2.93
CA LEU A 61 -2.25 5.79 2.74
C LEU A 61 -2.29 4.69 3.79
N THR A 62 -3.31 4.71 4.63
CA THR A 62 -3.45 3.76 5.74
C THR A 62 -4.67 2.87 5.52
N ALA A 63 -4.52 1.56 5.69
CA ALA A 63 -5.61 0.60 5.67
C ALA A 63 -5.58 -0.25 6.95
N VAL A 64 -6.75 -0.68 7.42
CA VAL A 64 -6.89 -1.54 8.60
C VAL A 64 -7.49 -2.87 8.17
N PHE A 65 -6.82 -3.96 8.55
CA PHE A 65 -7.26 -5.32 8.28
C PHE A 65 -7.54 -6.04 9.59
N ASP A 66 -8.75 -6.54 9.77
CA ASP A 66 -9.11 -7.38 10.91
C ASP A 66 -9.02 -8.87 10.47
N LEU A 67 -7.94 -9.55 10.89
CA LEU A 67 -7.60 -10.91 10.48
C LEU A 67 -7.99 -11.95 11.54
N SER A 68 -8.45 -13.13 11.12
CA SER A 68 -8.73 -14.26 12.03
C SER A 68 -7.55 -15.21 12.23
N SER A 69 -6.51 -15.08 11.40
CA SER A 69 -5.26 -15.86 11.43
C SER A 69 -4.15 -15.08 10.71
N PRO A 70 -2.86 -15.47 10.87
CA PRO A 70 -1.79 -14.87 10.09
C PRO A 70 -2.09 -14.86 8.59
N ALA A 71 -1.71 -13.78 7.92
CA ALA A 71 -1.92 -13.61 6.48
C ALA A 71 -0.69 -12.97 5.81
N GLU A 72 -0.71 -12.94 4.49
CA GLU A 72 0.26 -12.22 3.68
C GLU A 72 -0.44 -11.12 2.89
N LEU A 73 0.22 -9.96 2.82
CA LEU A 73 -0.18 -8.87 1.96
C LEU A 73 0.79 -8.81 0.78
N ALA A 74 0.29 -9.13 -0.42
CA ALA A 74 1.02 -8.97 -1.65
C ALA A 74 0.50 -7.73 -2.40
N PHE A 75 1.41 -6.88 -2.88
CA PHE A 75 1.04 -5.70 -3.66
C PHE A 75 2.07 -5.39 -4.74
N TRP A 76 1.60 -4.77 -5.81
CA TRP A 76 2.43 -4.23 -6.88
C TRP A 76 2.74 -2.76 -6.58
N TYR A 77 3.98 -2.36 -6.80
CA TYR A 77 4.39 -0.96 -6.70
C TYR A 77 5.36 -0.61 -7.82
N THR A 78 5.41 0.67 -8.16
CA THR A 78 6.42 1.29 -9.03
C THR A 78 6.90 2.55 -8.34
N THR A 79 8.16 2.91 -8.52
CA THR A 79 8.72 4.15 -8.01
C THR A 79 9.32 4.95 -9.16
N SER A 80 9.20 6.27 -9.07
CA SER A 80 9.97 7.23 -9.86
C SER A 80 10.39 8.32 -8.90
N THR A 81 11.38 7.99 -8.09
CA THR A 81 11.80 8.74 -6.91
C THR A 81 13.29 9.03 -7.02
N GLU A 82 13.76 10.14 -6.44
CA GLU A 82 15.19 10.44 -6.44
C GLU A 82 15.95 9.40 -5.61
N SER A 83 16.93 8.74 -6.25
CA SER A 83 17.67 7.64 -5.61
C SER A 83 18.48 8.14 -4.42
N GLY A 84 18.19 7.61 -3.23
CA GLY A 84 18.93 7.96 -2.00
C GLY A 84 18.31 9.09 -1.17
N PHE A 85 17.19 9.64 -1.61
CA PHE A 85 16.58 10.85 -1.03
C PHE A 85 15.09 10.65 -0.77
N ASP A 86 14.36 10.29 -1.81
CA ASP A 86 12.92 10.04 -1.77
C ASP A 86 12.64 8.54 -1.60
N TYR A 87 11.70 8.20 -0.73
CA TYR A 87 11.44 6.80 -0.38
C TYR A 87 9.97 6.47 -0.33
N LEU A 88 9.59 5.36 -0.97
CA LEU A 88 8.38 4.61 -0.68
C LEU A 88 8.67 3.61 0.42
N GLU A 89 7.85 3.60 1.46
CA GLU A 89 7.95 2.70 2.60
C GLU A 89 6.62 1.99 2.85
N ILE A 90 6.70 0.75 3.32
CA ILE A 90 5.55 0.00 3.84
C ILE A 90 5.76 -0.25 5.33
N TRP A 91 4.74 0.05 6.10
CA TRP A 91 4.71 -0.11 7.55
C TRP A 91 3.55 -1.02 7.93
N VAL A 92 3.79 -1.95 8.86
CA VAL A 92 2.79 -2.83 9.45
C VAL A 92 2.87 -2.68 10.96
N ASP A 93 1.76 -2.28 11.58
CA ASP A 93 1.65 -2.05 13.04
C ASP A 93 2.73 -1.11 13.60
N GLY A 94 3.10 -0.10 12.80
CA GLY A 94 4.13 0.88 13.15
C GLY A 94 5.57 0.41 12.93
N ALA A 95 5.79 -0.81 12.45
CA ALA A 95 7.11 -1.33 12.08
C ALA A 95 7.29 -1.34 10.55
N ARG A 96 8.39 -0.75 10.06
CA ARG A 96 8.71 -0.72 8.63
C ARG A 96 9.10 -2.11 8.12
N GLN A 97 8.37 -2.60 7.13
CA GLN A 97 8.62 -3.91 6.49
C GLN A 97 9.41 -3.77 5.19
N GLY A 98 9.39 -2.60 4.55
CA GLY A 98 10.07 -2.38 3.27
C GLY A 98 10.32 -0.90 3.00
N ARG A 99 11.34 -0.63 2.19
CA ARG A 99 11.75 0.71 1.76
C ARG A 99 12.40 0.64 0.39
N TRP A 100 11.93 1.47 -0.53
CA TRP A 100 12.37 1.49 -1.93
C TRP A 100 12.58 2.93 -2.39
N ALA A 101 13.57 3.13 -3.24
CA ALA A 101 13.92 4.41 -3.86
C ALA A 101 14.37 4.19 -5.31
N GLY A 102 14.59 5.29 -6.04
CA GLY A 102 14.97 5.27 -7.44
C GLY A 102 13.78 5.08 -8.38
N THR A 103 14.10 4.77 -9.64
CA THR A 103 13.12 4.47 -10.68
C THR A 103 13.02 2.97 -10.88
N LEU A 104 11.96 2.38 -10.35
CA LEU A 104 11.65 0.96 -10.51
C LEU A 104 10.40 0.82 -11.38
N GLY A 105 10.46 -0.08 -12.36
CA GLY A 105 9.25 -0.56 -13.03
C GLY A 105 8.32 -1.26 -12.04
N TRP A 106 7.12 -1.61 -12.50
CA TRP A 106 6.18 -2.36 -11.67
C TRP A 106 6.81 -3.66 -11.17
N THR A 107 6.80 -3.84 -9.86
CA THR A 107 7.32 -5.03 -9.19
C THR A 107 6.40 -5.41 -8.04
N GLN A 108 6.36 -6.70 -7.73
CA GLN A 108 5.52 -7.24 -6.67
C GLN A 108 6.36 -7.49 -5.43
N THR A 109 5.80 -7.18 -4.26
CA THR A 109 6.37 -7.57 -2.97
C THR A 109 5.30 -8.17 -2.08
N THR A 110 5.75 -8.99 -1.13
CA THR A 110 4.90 -9.60 -0.11
C THR A 110 5.42 -9.22 1.27
N VAL A 111 4.50 -8.89 2.18
CA VAL A 111 4.79 -8.63 3.60
C VAL A 111 3.89 -9.51 4.47
N SER A 112 4.43 -10.03 5.57
CA SER A 112 3.67 -10.87 6.49
C SER A 112 2.88 -10.01 7.47
N LEU A 113 1.59 -10.33 7.65
CA LEU A 113 0.72 -9.80 8.71
C LEU A 113 0.64 -10.87 9.81
N GLY A 114 1.52 -10.72 10.80
CA GLY A 114 1.79 -11.75 11.79
C GLY A 114 0.72 -11.81 12.88
N GLY A 115 -0.22 -12.75 12.76
CA GLY A 115 -1.18 -13.06 13.82
C GLY A 115 -2.62 -12.88 13.40
N ALA A 116 -3.52 -13.21 14.32
CA ALA A 116 -4.91 -12.80 14.26
C ALA A 116 -5.06 -11.46 14.99
N GLY A 117 -6.06 -10.67 14.58
CA GLY A 117 -6.37 -9.38 15.17
C GLY A 117 -6.31 -8.25 14.15
N ARG A 118 -6.33 -7.03 14.67
CA ARG A 118 -6.30 -5.81 13.88
C ARG A 118 -4.87 -5.46 13.50
N HIS A 119 -4.61 -5.38 12.20
CA HIS A 119 -3.36 -4.90 11.64
C HIS A 119 -3.57 -3.56 10.94
N THR A 120 -2.68 -2.60 11.20
CA THR A 120 -2.65 -1.32 10.51
C THR A 120 -1.51 -1.32 9.50
N VAL A 121 -1.84 -1.15 8.22
CA VAL A 121 -0.87 -1.10 7.13
C VAL A 121 -0.81 0.33 6.60
N GLU A 122 0.39 0.85 6.44
CA GLU A 122 0.61 2.20 5.90
C GLU A 122 1.63 2.16 4.76
N TRP A 123 1.21 2.67 3.60
CA TRP A 123 2.11 3.07 2.53
C TRP A 123 2.47 4.54 2.72
N ARG A 124 3.77 4.82 2.79
CA ARG A 124 4.27 6.16 3.04
C ARG A 124 5.28 6.54 1.96
N TYR A 125 5.02 7.65 1.30
CA TYR A 125 6.00 8.31 0.44
C TYR A 125 6.55 9.54 1.16
N THR A 126 7.87 9.70 1.22
CA THR A 126 8.54 10.85 1.85
C THR A 126 9.58 11.45 0.92
N LYS A 127 9.67 12.78 0.90
CA LYS A 127 10.78 13.52 0.29
C LYS A 127 11.66 14.12 1.37
N ASP A 128 12.98 13.97 1.23
CA ASP A 128 13.91 14.60 2.17
C ASP A 128 14.10 16.11 1.87
N GLY A 129 14.87 16.79 2.72
CA GLY A 129 14.90 18.26 2.81
C GLY A 129 15.91 18.96 1.91
N SER A 130 16.60 18.26 1.01
CA SER A 130 17.63 18.86 0.15
C SER A 130 17.22 18.89 -1.32
N VAL A 131 17.76 19.88 -2.03
CA VAL A 131 17.40 20.29 -3.40
C VAL A 131 17.28 19.09 -4.35
N SER A 132 16.11 18.92 -4.95
CA SER A 132 15.79 17.72 -5.74
C SER A 132 16.12 17.90 -7.21
N SER A 133 16.68 16.85 -7.81
CA SER A 133 16.37 16.51 -9.20
C SER A 133 15.68 15.14 -9.20
N GLY A 134 14.35 15.16 -9.29
CA GLY A 134 13.49 13.97 -9.32
C GLY A 134 12.11 14.29 -9.86
#